data_AF-A0A829HE97-F1
#
_entry.id   AF-A0A829HE97-F1
#
_cell.length_a   1.000
_cell.length_b   1.000
_cell.length_c   1.000
_cell.angle_alpha   90.00
_cell.angle_beta   90.00
_cell.angle_gamma   90.00
#
_symmetry.space_group_name_H-M   'P 1'
#
loop_
_entity.id
_entity.type
_entity.pdbx_description
1 polymer ?
#
loop_
_entity_poly.entity_id
_entity_poly.type
_entity_poly.pdbx_seq_one_letter_code
_entity_poly.pdbx_strand_id
1 'polypeptide(L)'
;MEEQVGKKAIGKVPYIAFFVGMLIMSILLIYSYTTTSVGGWGDLGRNIMVGLTLLVVAAYSLWFFLCALYLWVIYHKQPNVDVSPANWAMGLHASTVIFILLLFFSGS
;
A
#
# COMPACT_ATOMS: atom_id res chain seq x y z
N MET A 1 16.34 -27.69 25.69
CA MET A 1 16.78 -26.64 24.75
C MET A 1 15.83 -26.74 23.57
N GLU A 2 14.73 -25.99 23.61
CA GLU A 2 13.73 -26.01 22.54
C GLU A 2 14.36 -25.46 21.28
N GLU A 3 14.55 -26.36 20.31
CA GLU A 3 14.95 -26.03 18.96
C GLU A 3 13.91 -25.04 18.42
N GLN A 4 14.29 -23.77 18.25
CA GLN A 4 13.50 -22.83 17.49
C GLN A 4 13.49 -23.31 16.03
N VAL A 5 12.64 -24.29 15.73
CA VAL A 5 12.27 -24.66 14.37
C VAL A 5 11.69 -23.39 13.78
N GLY A 6 12.52 -22.65 13.03
CA GLY A 6 12.21 -21.32 12.53
C GLY A 6 10.87 -21.35 11.82
N LYS A 7 9.84 -20.75 12.44
CA LYS A 7 8.50 -20.72 11.87
C LYS A 7 8.59 -20.08 10.49
N LYS A 8 8.05 -20.77 9.48
CA LYS A 8 8.04 -20.25 8.12
C LYS A 8 7.17 -18.99 8.09
N ALA A 9 7.79 -17.84 7.81
CA ALA A 9 7.08 -16.57 7.77
C ALA A 9 6.35 -16.38 6.42
N ILE A 10 5.04 -16.17 6.47
CA ILE A 10 4.14 -15.98 5.33
C ILE A 10 3.70 -14.51 5.26
N GLY A 11 3.59 -13.99 4.03
CA GLY A 11 3.21 -12.60 3.80
C GLY A 11 4.37 -11.61 3.71
N LYS A 12 5.63 -12.08 3.60
CA LYS A 12 6.78 -11.20 3.38
C LYS A 12 6.66 -10.37 2.10
N VAL A 13 6.13 -10.95 1.03
CA VAL A 13 5.95 -10.27 -0.26
C VAL A 13 4.98 -9.08 -0.15
N PRO A 14 3.71 -9.25 0.29
CA PRO A 14 2.81 -8.10 0.43
C PRO A 14 3.31 -7.07 1.46
N TYR A 15 4.08 -7.49 2.46
CA TYR A 15 4.72 -6.59 3.43
C TYR A 15 5.82 -5.74 2.79
N ILE A 16 6.78 -6.33 2.07
CA ILE A 16 7.85 -5.57 1.38
C ILE A 16 7.26 -4.70 0.27
N ALA A 17 6.27 -5.21 -0.46
CA ALA A 17 5.56 -4.48 -1.51
C ALA A 17 4.98 -3.16 -1.00
N PHE A 18 4.52 -3.10 0.26
CA PHE A 18 4.07 -1.85 0.87
C PHE A 18 5.16 -0.77 0.87
N PHE A 19 6.35 -1.08 1.38
CA PHE A 19 7.44 -0.09 1.47
C PHE A 19 7.98 0.32 0.10
N VAL A 20 8.06 -0.63 -0.84
CA VAL A 20 8.45 -0.33 -2.22
C VAL A 20 7.41 0.57 -2.89
N GLY A 21 6.12 0.28 -2.71
CA GLY A 21 5.03 1.11 -3.20
C GLY A 21 5.06 2.53 -2.63
N MET A 22 5.28 2.68 -1.31
CA MET A 22 5.39 3.98 -0.64
C MET A 22 6.59 4.80 -1.15
N LEU A 23 7.73 4.16 -1.43
CA LEU A 23 8.90 4.83 -2.00
C LEU A 23 8.59 5.38 -3.40
N ILE A 24 8.02 4.55 -4.28
CA ILE A 24 7.64 4.95 -5.64
C ILE A 24 6.61 6.09 -5.60
N MET A 25 5.61 5.98 -4.73
CA MET A 25 4.59 7.01 -4.54
C MET A 25 5.20 8.34 -4.08
N SER A 26 6.14 8.30 -3.14
CA SER A 26 6.85 9.50 -2.67
C SER A 26 7.63 10.17 -3.80
N ILE A 27 8.34 9.39 -4.63
CA ILE A 27 9.08 9.91 -5.79
C ILE A 27 8.13 10.57 -6.79
N LEU A 28 7.01 9.92 -7.13
CA LEU A 28 6.02 10.46 -8.06
C LEU A 28 5.40 11.75 -7.54
N LEU A 29 5.04 11.81 -6.26
CA LEU A 29 4.51 13.04 -5.66
C LEU A 29 5.53 14.17 -5.69
N ILE A 30 6.77 13.92 -5.29
CA ILE A 30 7.84 14.93 -5.34
C ILE A 30 8.03 15.42 -6.78
N TYR A 31 8.04 14.52 -7.77
CA TYR A 31 8.13 14.88 -9.18
C TYR A 31 6.94 15.76 -9.63
N SER A 32 5.71 15.40 -9.27
CA SER A 32 4.52 16.19 -9.57
C SER A 32 4.51 17.57 -8.92
N TYR A 33 5.12 17.72 -7.74
CA TYR A 33 5.23 19.01 -7.05
C TYR A 33 6.38 19.88 -7.56
N THR A 34 7.49 19.28 -7.97
CA THR A 34 8.69 20.00 -8.42
C THR A 34 8.64 20.38 -9.90
N THR A 35 7.79 19.72 -10.69
CA THR A 35 7.58 20.07 -12.09
C THR A 35 6.79 21.37 -12.18
N THR A 36 7.44 22.42 -12.67
CA THR A 36 6.85 23.74 -12.85
C THR A 36 5.81 23.71 -13.97
N SER A 37 4.56 23.97 -13.59
CA SER A 37 3.45 24.17 -14.52
C SER A 37 2.85 25.54 -14.20
N VAL A 38 2.87 26.46 -15.17
CA VAL A 38 2.50 27.87 -14.96
C VAL A 38 1.19 28.15 -15.68
N GLY A 39 0.22 28.74 -14.97
CA GLY A 39 -1.12 29.07 -15.48
C GLY A 39 -2.18 28.00 -15.18
N GLY A 40 -3.47 28.37 -15.33
CA GLY A 40 -4.60 27.52 -14.89
C GLY A 40 -4.67 26.14 -15.53
N TRP A 41 -4.20 25.98 -16.78
CA TRP A 41 -4.09 24.68 -17.44
C TRP A 41 -3.00 23.78 -16.82
N GLY A 42 -1.92 24.41 -16.32
CA GLY A 42 -0.86 23.71 -15.61
C GLY A 42 -1.32 23.16 -14.27
N ASP A 43 -2.02 23.98 -13.49
CA ASP A 43 -2.60 23.55 -12.20
C ASP A 43 -3.65 22.45 -12.38
N LEU A 44 -4.51 22.56 -13.40
CA LEU A 44 -5.49 21.52 -13.72
C LEU A 44 -4.81 20.19 -14.09
N GLY A 45 -3.79 20.23 -14.95
CA GLY A 45 -3.02 19.04 -15.34
C GLY A 45 -2.31 18.39 -14.15
N ARG A 46 -1.72 19.19 -13.25
CA ARG A 46 -1.12 18.69 -12.01
C ARG A 46 -2.14 18.00 -11.12
N ASN A 47 -3.31 18.60 -10.91
CA ASN A 47 -4.35 18.03 -10.06
C ASN A 47 -4.90 16.70 -10.62
N ILE A 48 -5.08 16.61 -11.94
CA ILE A 48 -5.48 15.36 -12.60
C ILE A 48 -4.40 14.28 -12.42
N MET A 49 -3.13 14.61 -12.63
CA MET A 49 -2.02 13.67 -12.45
C MET A 49 -1.91 13.16 -11.00
N VAL A 50 -2.06 14.05 -10.02
CA VAL A 50 -2.07 13.66 -8.60
C VAL A 50 -3.26 12.74 -8.30
N GLY A 51 -4.46 13.08 -8.78
CA GLY A 51 -5.66 12.26 -8.60
C GLY A 51 -5.51 10.86 -9.20
N LEU A 52 -5.01 10.76 -10.44
CA LEU A 52 -4.74 9.47 -11.11
C LEU A 52 -3.66 8.67 -10.36
N THR A 53 -2.60 9.33 -9.88
CA THR A 53 -1.56 8.68 -9.08
C THR A 53 -2.13 8.09 -7.79
N LEU A 54 -2.96 8.86 -7.07
CA LEU A 54 -3.63 8.38 -5.85
C LEU A 54 -4.56 7.20 -6.14
N LEU A 55 -5.29 7.23 -7.26
CA LEU A 55 -6.17 6.12 -7.67
C LEU A 55 -5.38 4.84 -7.95
N VAL A 56 -4.25 4.94 -8.66
CA VAL A 56 -3.35 3.81 -8.92
C VAL A 56 -2.80 3.23 -7.62
N VAL A 57 -2.41 4.09 -6.68
CA VAL A 57 -1.91 3.66 -5.36
C VAL A 57 -3.01 2.96 -4.56
N ALA A 58 -4.25 3.48 -4.58
CA ALA A 58 -5.38 2.84 -3.92
C ALA A 58 -5.66 1.44 -4.51
N ALA A 59 -5.66 1.32 -5.84
CA ALA A 59 -5.85 0.03 -6.51
C ALA A 59 -4.72 -0.97 -6.19
N TYR A 60 -3.47 -0.49 -6.19
CA TYR A 60 -2.30 -1.28 -5.82
C TYR A 60 -2.40 -1.79 -4.38
N SER A 61 -2.69 -0.91 -3.43
CA SER A 61 -2.85 -1.28 -2.02
C SER A 61 -4.04 -2.22 -1.81
N LEU A 62 -5.16 -2.00 -2.49
CA LEU A 62 -6.30 -2.90 -2.41
C LEU A 62 -5.95 -4.32 -2.90
N TRP A 63 -5.21 -4.44 -4.00
CA TRP A 63 -4.74 -5.73 -4.50
C TRP A 63 -3.87 -6.47 -3.47
N PHE A 64 -2.86 -5.79 -2.91
CA PHE A 64 -1.97 -6.41 -1.92
C PHE A 64 -2.65 -6.66 -0.57
N PHE A 65 -3.65 -5.86 -0.19
CA PHE A 65 -4.53 -6.15 0.94
C PHE A 65 -5.26 -7.48 0.73
N LEU A 66 -5.87 -7.69 -0.44
CA LEU A 66 -6.56 -8.96 -0.76
C LEU A 66 -5.58 -10.15 -0.75
N CYS A 67 -4.37 -9.98 -1.30
CA CYS A 67 -3.34 -11.02 -1.21
C CYS A 67 -2.94 -11.35 0.23
N ALA A 68 -2.72 -10.32 1.07
CA ALA A 68 -2.36 -10.50 2.47
C ALA A 68 -3.50 -11.16 3.27
N LEU A 69 -4.74 -10.75 3.00
CA LEU A 69 -5.95 -11.33 3.58
C LEU A 69 -6.09 -12.81 3.21
N TYR A 70 -5.93 -13.14 1.93
CA TYR A 70 -5.98 -14.51 1.46
C TYR A 70 -4.92 -15.39 2.16
N LEU A 71 -3.67 -14.92 2.22
CA LEU A 71 -2.59 -15.62 2.92
C LEU A 71 -2.91 -15.78 4.42
N TRP A 72 -3.42 -14.74 5.07
CA TRP A 72 -3.79 -14.81 6.47
C TRP A 72 -4.93 -15.82 6.71
N VAL A 73 -5.99 -15.80 5.91
CA VAL A 73 -7.14 -16.74 6.03
C VAL A 73 -6.67 -18.19 5.93
N ILE A 74 -5.78 -18.51 5.01
CA ILE A 74 -5.30 -19.90 4.80
C ILE A 74 -4.37 -20.36 5.93
N TYR A 75 -3.47 -19.49 6.38
CA TYR A 75 -2.35 -19.91 7.22
C TYR A 75 -2.50 -19.55 8.71
N HIS A 76 -3.47 -18.73 9.13
CA HIS A 76 -3.59 -18.27 10.53
C HIS A 76 -3.82 -19.38 11.56
N LYS A 77 -4.38 -20.53 11.15
CA LYS A 77 -4.61 -21.69 12.04
C LYS A 77 -3.44 -22.66 12.10
N GLN A 78 -2.38 -22.45 11.31
CA GLN A 78 -1.25 -23.37 11.25
C GLN A 78 -0.22 -23.02 12.33
N PRO A 79 0.05 -23.91 13.31
CA PRO A 79 0.90 -23.60 14.46
C PRO A 79 2.39 -23.38 14.10
N ASN A 80 2.80 -23.91 12.95
CA ASN A 80 4.20 -23.90 12.47
C ASN A 80 4.52 -22.73 11.53
N VAL A 81 3.56 -21.83 11.33
CA VAL A 81 3.65 -20.71 10.38
C VAL A 81 3.57 -19.39 11.15
N ASP A 82 4.45 -18.45 10.80
CA ASP A 82 4.35 -17.08 11.28
C ASP A 82 3.59 -16.23 10.24
N VAL A 83 2.37 -15.82 10.59
CA VAL A 83 1.52 -14.96 9.75
C VAL A 83 1.58 -13.48 10.14
N SER A 84 2.47 -13.11 11.08
CA SER A 84 2.67 -11.71 11.50
C SER A 84 2.92 -10.77 10.31
N PRO A 85 3.78 -11.11 9.31
CA PRO A 85 4.00 -10.23 8.15
C PRO A 85 2.74 -10.03 7.31
N ALA A 86 1.94 -11.08 7.10
CA ALA A 86 0.66 -10.97 6.41
C ALA A 86 -0.31 -10.06 7.18
N ASN A 87 -0.34 -10.16 8.51
CA ASN A 87 -1.18 -9.34 9.37
C ASN A 87 -0.80 -7.85 9.31
N TRP A 88 0.49 -7.55 9.39
CA TRP A 88 0.99 -6.19 9.19
C TRP A 88 0.68 -5.65 7.79
N ALA A 89 0.89 -6.47 6.75
CA ALA A 89 0.59 -6.06 5.38
C ALA A 89 -0.91 -5.75 5.19
N MET A 90 -1.81 -6.55 5.75
CA MET A 90 -3.25 -6.24 5.74
C MET A 90 -3.54 -4.88 6.35
N GLY A 91 -3.04 -4.63 7.57
CA GLY A 91 -3.28 -3.37 8.28
C GLY A 91 -2.75 -2.16 7.52
N LEU A 92 -1.52 -2.25 7.00
CA LEU A 92 -0.87 -1.17 6.26
C LEU A 92 -1.60 -0.84 4.95
N HIS A 93 -1.86 -1.84 4.11
CA HIS A 93 -2.55 -1.63 2.84
C HIS A 93 -4.00 -1.18 3.03
N ALA A 94 -4.74 -1.73 4.01
CA ALA A 94 -6.09 -1.29 4.33
C ALA A 94 -6.11 0.17 4.79
N SER A 95 -5.17 0.56 5.67
CA SER A 95 -5.06 1.94 6.16
C SER A 95 -4.78 2.91 5.03
N THR A 96 -3.91 2.56 4.08
CA THR A 96 -3.64 3.38 2.89
C THR A 96 -4.88 3.55 2.01
N VAL A 97 -5.64 2.48 1.76
CA VAL A 97 -6.89 2.57 0.98
C VAL A 97 -7.88 3.50 1.68
N ILE A 98 -8.09 3.34 2.99
CA ILE A 98 -8.99 4.20 3.77
C ILE A 98 -8.52 5.65 3.71
N PHE A 99 -7.23 5.90 3.92
CA PHE A 99 -6.66 7.25 3.89
C PHE A 99 -6.87 7.92 2.52
N ILE A 100 -6.62 7.20 1.42
CA ILE A 100 -6.82 7.74 0.07
C ILE A 100 -8.30 8.01 -0.20
N LEU A 101 -9.20 7.12 0.18
CA LEU A 101 -10.65 7.35 0.05
C LEU A 101 -11.08 8.59 0.85
N LEU A 102 -10.60 8.74 2.08
CA LEU A 102 -10.87 9.94 2.88
C LEU A 102 -10.36 11.21 2.19
N LEU A 103 -9.18 11.18 1.58
CA LEU A 103 -8.68 12.32 0.80
C LEU A 103 -9.62 12.68 -0.35
N PHE A 104 -10.08 11.68 -1.12
CA PHE A 104 -11.02 11.90 -2.23
C PHE A 104 -12.36 12.51 -1.77
N PHE A 105 -12.92 12.02 -0.65
CA PHE A 105 -14.20 12.50 -0.13
C PHE A 105 -14.11 13.74 0.79
N SER A 106 -12.91 14.11 1.25
CA SER A 106 -12.71 15.34 2.04
C SER A 106 -12.62 16.61 1.20
N GLY A 107 -12.36 16.46 -0.11
CA GLY A 107 -12.28 17.57 -1.06
C GLY A 107 -13.60 17.90 -1.76
N SER A 108 -14.73 17.31 -1.34
CA SER A 108 -16.08 17.57 -1.87
C SER A 108 -16.86 18.57 -1.03
#